data_AF-A0A425WJN9-F1
#
_entry.id   AF-A0A425WJN9-F1
#
_cell.length_a   1.000
_cell.length_b   1.000
_cell.length_c   1.000
_cell.angle_alpha   90.00
_cell.angle_beta   90.00
_cell.angle_gamma   90.00
#
_symmetry.space_group_name_H-M   'P 1'
#
loop_
_entity.id
_entity.type
_entity.pdbx_description
1 polymer ?
#
loop_
_entity_poly.entity_id
_entity_poly.type
_entity_poly.pdbx_seq_one_letter_code
_entity_poly.pdbx_strand_id
1 'polypeptide(L)'
;MADTDRWGILGCGRISGRFSEGLAMVPGNKLVAVACRSEKKGHDFAERFGVAAAGVYTGEAFGGDTDKAYRELLKRPDIDAVYIALPNTLHYPWTIEALKVGKDVLCEKPAFLSADDAAEVKAFAQSHGCLFMEAMKSRFTPCYREVKQAVESGEIGTITDVDVCFCCNIWQSMLEVKNFRCAPTQKGGGALLDCGTYCASLINDFVPQGKLSFETFSGVVKTAQNPAAPTGIFAPDGERVDIYTDVRFKRAGIPVHLECGYDREKPCTAVLNGTRGSIIIDNMHRAAHATIKEDDGEDRILYYPMQGEGADFSYEIAHFCDLRKQGIKESPIMSLSATAEDATLLHQVWQCFSTKSENLKVLERQEHDLVYKQFGSHEALELGDAVAYFARHAERGIGVQITRESDGLVLFQWMDDDKAVRNLGFMQTKREAVLKTGHSSLWACLSQGTTDAVPVSGGAFPIRIASADGSAPKQVATLSISGLHEGRGHELCVRSLAWILSKRYGGDGFDGRVPAFLGVSI
;
A
#
# COMPACT_ATOMS: atom_id res chain seq x y z
N MET A 1 -0.52 -47.80 0.65
CA MET A 1 -1.23 -46.89 1.58
C MET A 1 -1.24 -45.55 0.88
N ALA A 2 -2.39 -44.89 0.71
CA ALA A 2 -2.41 -43.58 0.06
C ALA A 2 -1.46 -42.64 0.84
N ASP A 3 -0.51 -42.01 0.14
CA ASP A 3 0.51 -41.17 0.75
C ASP A 3 -0.19 -40.02 1.48
N THR A 4 -0.15 -40.05 2.82
CA THR A 4 -0.76 -39.01 3.64
C THR A 4 0.23 -37.87 3.77
N ASP A 5 -0.15 -36.69 3.30
CA ASP A 5 0.59 -35.45 3.46
C ASP A 5 0.60 -35.05 4.95
N ARG A 6 1.79 -34.99 5.55
CA ARG A 6 1.98 -34.58 6.93
C ARG A 6 2.37 -33.11 7.01
N TRP A 7 1.60 -32.36 7.78
CA TRP A 7 1.71 -30.91 7.87
C TRP A 7 2.32 -30.45 9.19
N GLY A 8 3.15 -29.42 9.08
CA GLY A 8 3.56 -28.56 10.20
C GLY A 8 2.90 -27.19 10.11
N ILE A 9 2.63 -26.54 11.25
CA ILE A 9 2.19 -25.14 11.29
C ILE A 9 3.19 -24.29 12.06
N LEU A 10 3.63 -23.18 11.46
CA LEU A 10 4.34 -22.11 12.15
C LEU A 10 3.35 -20.98 12.50
N GLY A 11 3.02 -20.87 13.78
CA GLY A 11 2.07 -19.90 14.34
C GLY A 11 0.70 -20.50 14.65
N CYS A 12 0.36 -20.66 15.93
CA CYS A 12 -0.95 -21.16 16.39
C CYS A 12 -1.96 -20.02 16.59
N GLY A 13 -2.24 -19.26 15.52
CA GLY A 13 -3.20 -18.16 15.53
C GLY A 13 -4.63 -18.60 15.17
N ARG A 14 -5.58 -17.65 15.20
CA ARG A 14 -6.97 -17.87 14.75
C ARG A 14 -7.03 -18.41 13.32
N ILE A 15 -6.19 -17.88 12.43
CA ILE A 15 -6.17 -18.25 11.02
C ILE A 15 -5.71 -19.69 10.82
N SER A 16 -4.70 -20.13 11.56
CA SER A 16 -4.21 -21.50 11.57
C SER A 16 -5.25 -22.50 12.08
N GLY A 17 -6.14 -22.06 12.98
CA GLY A 17 -7.28 -22.85 13.41
C GLY A 17 -8.22 -23.15 12.25
N ARG A 18 -8.62 -22.11 11.49
CA ARG A 18 -9.45 -22.26 10.29
C ARG A 18 -8.77 -23.08 9.20
N PHE A 19 -7.46 -22.90 9.01
CA PHE A 19 -6.67 -23.74 8.13
C PHE A 19 -6.72 -25.21 8.57
N SER A 20 -6.58 -25.51 9.86
CA SER A 20 -6.60 -26.88 10.38
C SER A 20 -7.96 -27.55 10.23
N GLU A 21 -9.05 -26.77 10.35
CA GLU A 21 -10.40 -27.24 10.04
C GLU A 21 -10.56 -27.55 8.55
N GLY A 22 -10.11 -26.65 7.67
CA GLY A 22 -10.08 -26.89 6.23
C GLY A 22 -9.21 -28.09 5.84
N LEU A 23 -8.07 -28.27 6.49
CA LEU A 23 -7.15 -29.39 6.27
C LEU A 23 -7.81 -30.73 6.60
N ALA A 24 -8.57 -30.79 7.68
CA ALA A 24 -9.33 -31.98 8.07
C ALA A 24 -10.43 -32.36 7.06
N MET A 25 -10.89 -31.40 6.25
CA MET A 25 -11.86 -31.64 5.17
C MET A 25 -11.22 -32.24 3.92
N VAL A 26 -9.90 -32.16 3.75
CA VAL A 26 -9.19 -32.65 2.56
C VAL A 26 -8.59 -34.04 2.85
N PRO A 27 -9.10 -35.12 2.21
CA PRO A 27 -8.63 -36.48 2.48
C PRO A 27 -7.13 -36.67 2.20
N GLY A 28 -6.49 -37.50 3.02
CA GLY A 28 -5.06 -37.80 2.88
C GLY A 28 -4.14 -36.73 3.46
N ASN A 29 -4.63 -35.90 4.39
CA ASN A 29 -3.83 -34.92 5.10
C ASN A 29 -3.86 -35.16 6.62
N LYS A 30 -2.75 -34.82 7.28
CA LYS A 30 -2.67 -34.87 8.74
C LYS A 30 -1.78 -33.75 9.29
N LEU A 31 -2.29 -32.99 10.26
CA LEU A 31 -1.46 -32.10 11.06
C LEU A 31 -0.67 -32.92 12.08
N VAL A 32 0.67 -32.84 12.04
CA VAL A 32 1.55 -33.66 12.91
C VAL A 32 2.45 -32.83 13.82
N ALA A 33 2.59 -31.53 13.53
CA ALA A 33 3.39 -30.63 14.34
C ALA A 33 2.87 -29.20 14.31
N VAL A 34 3.04 -28.48 15.43
CA VAL A 34 2.75 -27.06 15.52
C VAL A 34 3.87 -26.37 16.29
N ALA A 35 4.20 -25.15 15.89
CA ALA A 35 5.17 -24.34 16.61
C ALA A 35 4.64 -22.93 16.87
N CYS A 36 4.77 -22.42 18.09
CA CYS A 36 4.30 -21.08 18.44
C CYS A 36 4.99 -20.48 19.67
N ARG A 37 4.62 -19.25 20.03
CA ARG A 37 5.25 -18.52 21.13
C ARG A 37 4.80 -18.90 22.54
N SER A 38 3.59 -19.44 22.68
CA SER A 38 2.97 -19.66 23.98
C SER A 38 2.76 -21.14 24.20
N GLU A 39 3.36 -21.67 25.26
CA GLU A 39 3.23 -23.07 25.65
C GLU A 39 1.76 -23.48 25.76
N LYS A 40 0.98 -22.73 26.54
CA LYS A 40 -0.46 -22.97 26.69
C LYS A 40 -1.18 -22.97 25.35
N LYS A 41 -0.99 -21.95 24.50
CA LYS A 41 -1.68 -21.89 23.19
C LYS A 41 -1.26 -23.04 22.28
N GLY A 42 0.00 -23.44 22.32
CA GLY A 42 0.50 -24.58 21.54
C GLY A 42 -0.18 -25.88 21.94
N HIS A 43 -0.27 -26.15 23.24
CA HIS A 43 -0.95 -27.34 23.75
C HIS A 43 -2.47 -27.30 23.54
N ASP A 44 -3.15 -26.19 23.80
CA ASP A 44 -4.59 -26.04 23.53
C ASP A 44 -4.89 -26.29 22.04
N PHE A 45 -4.05 -25.76 21.15
CA PHE A 45 -4.20 -25.95 19.70
C PHE A 45 -3.96 -27.42 19.30
N ALA A 46 -2.93 -28.04 19.86
CA ALA A 46 -2.60 -29.43 19.61
C ALA A 46 -3.71 -30.37 20.07
N GLU A 47 -4.29 -30.13 21.25
CA GLU A 47 -5.45 -30.87 21.75
C GLU A 47 -6.65 -30.72 20.81
N ARG A 48 -6.99 -29.49 20.41
CA ARG A 48 -8.12 -29.21 19.52
C ARG A 48 -8.01 -29.94 18.17
N PHE A 49 -6.80 -30.05 17.62
CA PHE A 49 -6.58 -30.60 16.27
C PHE A 49 -5.89 -31.97 16.23
N GLY A 50 -5.78 -32.65 17.39
CA GLY A 50 -5.27 -34.03 17.46
C GLY A 50 -3.77 -34.17 17.18
N VAL A 51 -2.97 -33.15 17.52
CA VAL A 51 -1.51 -33.19 17.40
C VAL A 51 -0.92 -33.80 18.67
N ALA A 52 -0.05 -34.81 18.52
CA ALA A 52 0.61 -35.43 19.66
C ALA A 52 1.49 -34.42 20.42
N ALA A 53 1.62 -34.58 21.74
CA ALA A 53 2.42 -33.68 22.58
C ALA A 53 3.88 -33.51 22.09
N ALA A 54 4.49 -34.58 21.57
CA ALA A 54 5.83 -34.54 20.98
C ALA A 54 5.94 -33.69 19.70
N GLY A 55 4.81 -33.32 19.09
CA GLY A 55 4.72 -32.42 17.95
C GLY A 55 4.44 -30.97 18.31
N VAL A 56 4.49 -30.60 19.60
CA VAL A 56 4.29 -29.23 20.06
C VAL A 56 5.65 -28.60 20.36
N TYR A 57 5.99 -27.53 19.64
CA TYR A 57 7.23 -26.78 19.80
C TYR A 57 6.93 -25.36 20.24
N THR A 58 7.43 -24.94 21.41
CA THR A 58 7.09 -23.62 21.96
C THR A 58 8.31 -22.89 22.47
N GLY A 59 8.30 -21.56 22.36
CA GLY A 59 9.34 -20.70 22.92
C GLY A 59 8.88 -19.25 23.00
N GLU A 60 9.05 -18.61 24.15
CA GLU A 60 8.40 -17.31 24.44
C GLU A 60 9.18 -16.10 23.90
N ALA A 61 10.51 -16.22 23.75
CA ALA A 61 11.39 -15.14 23.32
C ALA A 61 11.54 -15.07 21.79
N PHE A 62 11.04 -13.97 21.21
CA PHE A 62 11.18 -13.68 19.78
C PHE A 62 12.64 -13.48 19.38
N GLY A 63 13.10 -14.07 18.26
CA GLY A 63 14.51 -14.05 17.87
C GLY A 63 15.41 -14.97 18.70
N GLY A 64 14.83 -15.70 19.66
CA GLY A 64 15.51 -16.64 20.55
C GLY A 64 14.81 -18.00 20.54
N ASP A 65 14.19 -18.38 21.66
CA ASP A 65 13.55 -19.69 21.80
C ASP A 65 12.38 -19.93 20.85
N THR A 66 11.67 -18.87 20.42
CA THR A 66 10.64 -19.00 19.39
C THR A 66 11.22 -19.49 18.07
N ASP A 67 12.33 -18.90 17.63
CA ASP A 67 12.99 -19.27 16.38
C ASP A 67 13.59 -20.67 16.49
N LYS A 68 14.09 -21.04 17.67
CA LYS A 68 14.51 -22.40 17.97
C LYS A 68 13.34 -23.37 17.80
N ALA A 69 12.18 -23.08 18.38
CA ALA A 69 10.98 -23.92 18.24
C ALA A 69 10.57 -24.12 16.78
N TYR A 70 10.59 -23.06 15.97
CA TYR A 70 10.32 -23.13 14.54
C TYR A 70 11.34 -24.01 13.81
N ARG A 71 12.65 -23.84 14.05
CA ARG A 71 13.69 -24.69 13.45
C ARG A 71 13.57 -26.15 13.86
N GLU A 72 13.25 -26.43 15.12
CA GLU A 72 13.07 -27.82 15.59
C GLU A 72 11.88 -28.51 14.91
N LEU A 73 10.77 -27.78 14.68
CA LEU A 73 9.68 -28.29 13.86
C LEU A 73 10.16 -28.58 12.43
N LEU A 74 10.86 -27.64 11.79
CA LEU A 74 11.34 -27.79 10.41
C LEU A 74 12.30 -28.97 10.22
N LYS A 75 13.06 -29.36 11.25
CA LYS A 75 13.96 -30.53 11.23
C LYS A 75 13.23 -31.87 11.22
N ARG A 76 11.93 -31.92 11.50
CA ARG A 76 11.20 -33.19 11.54
C ARG A 76 11.19 -33.85 10.15
N PRO A 77 11.69 -35.09 10.02
CA PRO A 77 11.72 -35.78 8.73
C PRO A 77 10.33 -36.26 8.29
N ASP A 78 9.36 -36.33 9.20
CA ASP A 78 7.99 -36.75 8.96
C ASP A 78 7.03 -35.58 8.70
N ILE A 79 7.56 -34.40 8.36
CA ILE A 79 6.78 -33.27 7.85
C ILE A 79 7.08 -33.13 6.37
N ASP A 80 6.03 -33.14 5.57
CA ASP A 80 6.11 -33.05 4.13
C ASP A 80 5.93 -31.58 3.69
N ALA A 81 4.97 -30.86 4.28
CA ALA A 81 4.71 -29.45 4.00
C ALA A 81 4.50 -28.63 5.27
N VAL A 82 4.71 -27.32 5.18
CA VAL A 82 4.44 -26.38 6.28
C VAL A 82 3.50 -25.27 5.87
N TYR A 83 2.61 -24.92 6.79
CA TYR A 83 1.77 -23.74 6.72
C TYR A 83 2.36 -22.64 7.60
N ILE A 84 2.71 -21.51 7.00
CA ILE A 84 3.32 -20.37 7.70
C ILE A 84 2.25 -19.29 7.91
N ALA A 85 1.83 -19.11 9.17
CA ALA A 85 0.82 -18.13 9.58
C ALA A 85 1.37 -17.24 10.70
N LEU A 86 2.46 -16.56 10.37
CA LEU A 86 3.18 -15.66 11.27
C LEU A 86 2.78 -14.20 10.99
N PRO A 87 3.26 -13.21 11.75
CA PRO A 87 3.19 -11.81 11.31
C PRO A 87 3.87 -11.63 9.94
N ASN A 88 3.36 -10.73 9.10
CA ASN A 88 3.79 -10.61 7.69
C ASN A 88 5.31 -10.47 7.50
N THR A 89 6.02 -9.76 8.39
CA THR A 89 7.49 -9.60 8.32
C THR A 89 8.28 -10.89 8.57
N LEU A 90 7.63 -11.93 9.08
CA LEU A 90 8.23 -13.24 9.33
C LEU A 90 7.95 -14.26 8.22
N HIS A 91 7.10 -13.93 7.25
CA HIS A 91 6.79 -14.84 6.16
C HIS A 91 8.02 -15.16 5.30
N TYR A 92 8.73 -14.14 4.81
CA TYR A 92 9.96 -14.30 4.03
C TYR A 92 11.04 -15.14 4.75
N PRO A 93 11.54 -14.76 5.94
CA PRO A 93 12.65 -15.49 6.55
C PRO A 93 12.29 -16.95 6.87
N TRP A 94 11.06 -17.23 7.32
CA TRP A 94 10.65 -18.60 7.64
C TRP A 94 10.29 -19.43 6.41
N THR A 95 9.86 -18.80 5.32
CA THR A 95 9.73 -19.47 4.02
C THR A 95 11.10 -19.94 3.55
N ILE A 96 12.10 -19.06 3.55
CA ILE A 96 13.47 -19.41 3.16
C ILE A 96 14.02 -20.54 4.04
N GLU A 97 13.86 -20.48 5.36
CA GLU A 97 14.31 -21.55 6.27
C GLU A 97 13.60 -22.89 6.02
N ALA A 98 12.31 -22.87 5.69
CA ALA A 98 11.56 -24.09 5.38
C ALA A 98 12.00 -24.71 4.04
N LEU A 99 12.17 -23.89 2.99
CA LEU A 99 12.64 -24.35 1.68
C LEU A 99 14.09 -24.89 1.76
N LYS A 100 14.96 -24.29 2.59
CA LYS A 100 16.34 -24.76 2.82
C LYS A 100 16.42 -26.21 3.27
N VAL A 101 15.48 -26.64 4.10
CA VAL A 101 15.42 -28.01 4.62
C VAL A 101 14.48 -28.91 3.79
N GLY A 102 14.08 -28.45 2.61
CA GLY A 102 13.32 -29.24 1.63
C GLY A 102 11.83 -29.39 1.95
N LYS A 103 11.22 -28.48 2.72
CA LYS A 103 9.76 -28.51 2.97
C LYS A 103 9.03 -27.74 1.88
N ASP A 104 7.92 -28.30 1.41
CA ASP A 104 6.97 -27.54 0.61
C ASP A 104 6.25 -26.52 1.51
N VAL A 105 5.97 -25.32 1.01
CA VAL A 105 5.50 -24.17 1.81
C VAL A 105 4.18 -23.62 1.26
N LEU A 106 3.18 -23.53 2.13
CA LEU A 106 1.99 -22.71 1.94
C LEU A 106 2.05 -21.54 2.93
N CYS A 107 2.23 -20.32 2.44
CA CYS A 107 2.47 -19.14 3.29
C CYS A 107 1.29 -18.17 3.28
N GLU A 108 0.81 -17.74 4.45
CA GLU A 108 -0.27 -16.75 4.56
C GLU A 108 0.01 -15.47 3.79
N LYS A 109 -1.07 -14.84 3.36
CA LYS A 109 -1.07 -13.58 2.63
C LYS A 109 -0.96 -12.37 3.57
N PRO A 110 -0.36 -11.25 3.14
CA PRO A 110 0.49 -11.16 1.97
C PRO A 110 1.76 -11.97 2.23
N ALA A 111 2.15 -12.82 1.29
CA ALA A 111 3.32 -13.68 1.48
C ALA A 111 4.56 -12.81 1.68
N PHE A 112 4.70 -11.75 0.91
CA PHE A 112 5.87 -10.86 0.96
C PHE A 112 5.48 -9.39 0.89
N LEU A 113 6.33 -8.54 1.49
CA LEU A 113 6.13 -7.08 1.51
C LEU A 113 6.81 -6.38 0.34
N SER A 114 7.66 -7.10 -0.41
CA SER A 114 8.36 -6.61 -1.58
C SER A 114 8.36 -7.65 -2.70
N ALA A 115 8.46 -7.18 -3.94
CA ALA A 115 8.62 -8.04 -5.10
C ALA A 115 9.98 -8.75 -5.12
N ASP A 116 11.01 -8.14 -4.52
CA ASP A 116 12.35 -8.70 -4.42
C ASP A 116 12.35 -9.95 -3.54
N ASP A 117 11.67 -9.92 -2.39
CA ASP A 117 11.47 -11.09 -1.52
C ASP A 117 10.78 -12.24 -2.29
N ALA A 118 9.76 -11.92 -3.08
CA ALA A 118 9.04 -12.90 -3.90
C ALA A 118 9.93 -13.51 -4.99
N ALA A 119 10.76 -12.68 -5.64
CA ALA A 119 11.71 -13.13 -6.65
C ALA A 119 12.80 -14.03 -6.05
N GLU A 120 13.29 -13.71 -4.85
CA GLU A 120 14.26 -14.55 -4.15
C GLU A 120 13.65 -15.87 -3.72
N VAL A 121 12.45 -15.87 -3.13
CA VAL A 121 11.73 -17.10 -2.77
C VAL A 121 11.48 -17.97 -4.01
N LYS A 122 11.15 -17.37 -5.15
CA LYS A 122 11.04 -18.10 -6.42
C LYS A 122 12.33 -18.82 -6.78
N ALA A 123 13.45 -18.12 -6.78
CA ALA A 123 14.75 -18.71 -7.07
C ALA A 123 15.11 -19.81 -6.06
N PHE A 124 14.76 -19.61 -4.79
CA PHE A 124 15.02 -20.55 -3.72
C PHE A 124 14.19 -21.84 -3.86
N ALA A 125 12.88 -21.71 -4.06
CA ALA A 125 11.96 -22.83 -4.28
C ALA A 125 12.37 -23.67 -5.50
N GLN A 126 12.73 -23.01 -6.60
CA GLN A 126 13.21 -23.68 -7.82
C GLN A 126 14.52 -24.43 -7.60
N SER A 127 15.51 -23.80 -6.95
CA SER A 127 16.81 -24.45 -6.69
C SER A 127 16.74 -25.63 -5.73
N HIS A 128 15.76 -25.64 -4.82
CA HIS A 128 15.54 -26.71 -3.84
C HIS A 128 14.47 -27.72 -4.28
N GLY A 129 13.88 -27.56 -5.46
CA GLY A 129 12.82 -28.45 -5.97
C GLY A 129 11.57 -28.50 -5.07
N CYS A 130 11.30 -27.42 -4.34
CA CYS A 130 10.18 -27.31 -3.40
C CYS A 130 9.01 -26.56 -4.03
N LEU A 131 7.80 -26.95 -3.67
CA LEU A 131 6.59 -26.19 -3.98
C LEU A 131 6.49 -25.03 -2.98
N PHE A 132 6.33 -23.82 -3.50
CA PHE A 132 5.87 -22.67 -2.74
C PHE A 132 4.54 -22.19 -3.30
N MET A 133 3.61 -21.83 -2.42
CA MET A 133 2.37 -21.14 -2.80
C MET A 133 1.99 -20.11 -1.72
N GLU A 134 1.60 -18.91 -2.16
CA GLU A 134 0.92 -17.97 -1.28
C GLU A 134 -0.51 -18.43 -1.03
N ALA A 135 -0.95 -18.35 0.24
CA ALA A 135 -2.28 -18.72 0.66
C ALA A 135 -3.27 -17.58 0.38
N MET A 136 -3.69 -17.49 -0.88
CA MET A 136 -4.72 -16.57 -1.38
C MET A 136 -6.03 -17.32 -1.68
N LYS A 137 -6.66 -17.86 -0.63
CA LYS A 137 -7.86 -18.73 -0.71
C LYS A 137 -9.01 -18.22 -1.58
N SER A 138 -9.17 -16.90 -1.74
CA SER A 138 -10.23 -16.30 -2.57
C SER A 138 -10.18 -16.80 -4.02
N ARG A 139 -8.97 -17.04 -4.56
CA ARG A 139 -8.76 -17.55 -5.92
C ARG A 139 -9.27 -18.98 -6.13
N PHE A 140 -9.49 -19.72 -5.05
CA PHE A 140 -9.79 -21.15 -5.09
C PHE A 140 -11.26 -21.48 -4.82
N THR A 141 -12.08 -20.51 -4.38
CA THR A 141 -13.50 -20.78 -4.16
C THR A 141 -14.20 -21.13 -5.49
N PRO A 142 -15.18 -22.05 -5.49
CA PRO A 142 -15.89 -22.41 -6.70
C PRO A 142 -16.54 -21.21 -7.39
N CYS A 143 -17.15 -20.32 -6.62
CA CYS A 143 -17.76 -19.09 -7.14
C CYS A 143 -16.75 -18.22 -7.89
N TYR A 144 -15.56 -17.99 -7.30
CA TYR A 144 -14.54 -17.17 -7.93
C TYR A 144 -13.99 -17.80 -9.22
N ARG A 145 -13.84 -19.13 -9.25
CA ARG A 145 -13.43 -19.86 -10.46
C ARG A 145 -14.42 -19.70 -11.61
N GLU A 146 -15.72 -19.80 -11.32
CA GLU A 146 -16.78 -19.58 -12.31
C GLU A 146 -16.80 -18.13 -12.81
N VAL A 147 -16.61 -17.16 -11.92
CA VAL A 147 -16.45 -15.74 -12.33
C VAL A 147 -15.25 -15.58 -13.25
N LYS A 148 -14.11 -16.16 -12.88
CA LYS A 148 -12.90 -16.08 -13.69
C LYS A 148 -13.11 -16.67 -15.09
N GLN A 149 -13.74 -17.83 -15.16
CA GLN A 149 -14.11 -18.46 -16.43
C GLN A 149 -15.06 -17.60 -17.27
N ALA A 150 -16.06 -16.95 -16.65
CA ALA A 150 -16.99 -16.05 -17.35
C ALA A 150 -16.29 -14.82 -17.94
N VAL A 151 -15.31 -14.26 -17.24
CA VAL A 151 -14.48 -13.16 -17.77
C VAL A 151 -13.58 -13.65 -18.91
N GLU A 152 -12.91 -14.80 -18.73
CA GLU A 152 -11.99 -15.38 -19.72
C GLU A 152 -12.70 -15.86 -20.99
N SER A 153 -13.94 -16.35 -20.89
CA SER A 153 -14.79 -16.71 -22.04
C SER A 153 -15.34 -15.48 -22.76
N GLY A 154 -15.24 -14.30 -22.13
CA GLY A 154 -15.70 -13.04 -22.65
C GLY A 154 -17.20 -12.79 -22.48
N GLU A 155 -17.90 -13.40 -21.52
CA GLU A 155 -19.34 -13.15 -21.30
C GLU A 155 -19.64 -11.64 -21.18
N ILE A 156 -18.88 -10.91 -20.36
CA ILE A 156 -19.03 -9.45 -20.21
C ILE A 156 -18.21 -8.61 -21.20
N GLY A 157 -17.62 -9.23 -22.22
CA GLY A 157 -16.75 -8.54 -23.19
C GLY A 157 -15.37 -8.18 -22.61
N THR A 158 -14.85 -7.00 -22.94
CA THR A 158 -13.55 -6.52 -22.40
C THR A 158 -13.78 -5.68 -21.15
N ILE A 159 -12.97 -5.88 -20.11
CA ILE A 159 -13.03 -5.10 -18.88
C ILE A 159 -12.81 -3.60 -19.18
N THR A 160 -13.75 -2.77 -18.72
CA THR A 160 -13.71 -1.31 -18.84
C THR A 160 -13.25 -0.65 -17.57
N ASP A 161 -13.60 -1.19 -16.41
CA ASP A 161 -13.18 -0.71 -15.09
C ASP A 161 -13.42 -1.77 -14.00
N VAL A 162 -12.70 -1.60 -12.88
CA VAL A 162 -12.77 -2.50 -11.72
C VAL A 162 -12.92 -1.68 -10.44
N ASP A 163 -13.91 -2.01 -9.62
CA ASP A 163 -14.13 -1.44 -8.29
C ASP A 163 -14.03 -2.54 -7.24
N VAL A 164 -13.09 -2.44 -6.29
CA VAL A 164 -12.89 -3.42 -5.23
C VAL A 164 -12.89 -2.78 -3.86
N CYS A 165 -13.70 -3.32 -2.95
CA CYS A 165 -13.85 -2.82 -1.59
C CYS A 165 -13.70 -3.95 -0.57
N PHE A 166 -12.80 -3.77 0.40
CA PHE A 166 -12.73 -4.57 1.61
C PHE A 166 -12.57 -3.68 2.85
N CYS A 167 -13.70 -3.20 3.36
CA CYS A 167 -13.76 -2.49 4.62
C CYS A 167 -14.49 -3.32 5.69
N CYS A 168 -13.95 -3.36 6.90
CA CYS A 168 -14.59 -3.97 8.06
C CYS A 168 -14.37 -3.09 9.29
N ASN A 169 -15.33 -3.02 10.21
CA ASN A 169 -15.20 -2.20 11.41
C ASN A 169 -14.59 -2.97 12.59
N ILE A 170 -13.28 -3.29 12.51
CA ILE A 170 -12.59 -4.14 13.49
C ILE A 170 -11.45 -3.43 14.25
N TRP A 171 -11.17 -2.16 13.96
CA TRP A 171 -10.04 -1.42 14.53
C TRP A 171 -9.97 -1.49 16.05
N GLN A 172 -11.09 -1.22 16.74
CA GLN A 172 -11.12 -1.22 18.21
C GLN A 172 -10.84 -2.61 18.80
N SER A 173 -11.48 -3.65 18.26
CA SER A 173 -11.26 -5.03 18.70
C SER A 173 -9.81 -5.48 18.53
N MET A 174 -9.11 -4.99 17.49
CA MET A 174 -7.71 -5.31 17.26
C MET A 174 -6.78 -4.63 18.26
N LEU A 175 -7.09 -3.39 18.67
CA LEU A 175 -6.34 -2.68 19.71
C LEU A 175 -6.44 -3.37 21.07
N GLU A 176 -7.64 -3.81 21.46
CA GLU A 176 -7.89 -4.50 22.73
C GLU A 176 -7.03 -5.75 22.91
N VAL A 177 -6.84 -6.51 21.83
CA VAL A 177 -6.05 -7.76 21.83
C VAL A 177 -4.60 -7.56 21.40
N LYS A 178 -4.15 -6.30 21.20
CA LYS A 178 -2.80 -5.94 20.73
C LYS A 178 -2.39 -6.73 19.48
N ASN A 179 -3.28 -6.76 18.48
CA ASN A 179 -3.07 -7.51 17.25
C ASN A 179 -1.85 -6.99 16.48
N PHE A 180 -1.08 -7.88 15.83
CA PHE A 180 0.07 -7.46 15.02
C PHE A 180 -0.32 -6.56 13.85
N ARG A 181 -1.57 -6.64 13.37
CA ARG A 181 -2.11 -5.75 12.33
C ARG A 181 -2.12 -4.28 12.74
N CYS A 182 -2.08 -3.99 14.04
CA CYS A 182 -1.95 -2.64 14.57
C CYS A 182 -0.50 -2.17 14.65
N ALA A 183 0.48 -3.02 14.35
CA ALA A 183 1.88 -2.61 14.22
C ALA A 183 2.02 -1.63 13.04
N PRO A 184 3.05 -0.77 13.04
CA PRO A 184 3.30 0.13 11.93
C PRO A 184 3.34 -0.60 10.59
N THR A 185 2.91 0.04 9.51
CA THR A 185 2.77 -0.63 8.20
C THR A 185 4.10 -1.21 7.69
N GLN A 186 5.20 -0.49 7.93
CA GLN A 186 6.57 -0.94 7.62
C GLN A 186 6.99 -2.20 8.38
N LYS A 187 6.30 -2.52 9.48
CA LYS A 187 6.48 -3.73 10.30
C LYS A 187 5.43 -4.81 9.98
N GLY A 188 4.71 -4.66 8.87
CA GLY A 188 3.76 -5.65 8.37
C GLY A 188 2.34 -5.52 8.92
N GLY A 189 1.97 -4.39 9.53
CA GLY A 189 0.58 -4.10 9.91
C GLY A 189 -0.17 -3.29 8.85
N GLY A 190 -1.44 -2.97 9.12
CA GLY A 190 -2.23 -2.07 8.27
C GLY A 190 -3.36 -2.74 7.48
N ALA A 191 -4.34 -1.93 7.09
CA ALA A 191 -5.51 -2.35 6.33
C ALA A 191 -5.14 -2.72 4.89
N LEU A 192 -4.20 -2.01 4.29
CA LEU A 192 -3.69 -2.27 2.96
C LEU A 192 -3.06 -3.66 2.86
N LEU A 193 -2.22 -4.03 3.83
CA LEU A 193 -1.58 -5.34 3.83
C LEU A 193 -2.53 -6.48 4.18
N ASP A 194 -3.56 -6.29 5.01
CA ASP A 194 -4.47 -7.39 5.38
C ASP A 194 -5.71 -7.53 4.49
N CYS A 195 -6.37 -6.42 4.19
CA CYS A 195 -7.60 -6.35 3.41
C CYS A 195 -7.28 -5.98 1.95
N GLY A 196 -6.45 -4.96 1.74
CA GLY A 196 -6.05 -4.50 0.41
C GLY A 196 -5.30 -5.55 -0.42
N THR A 197 -4.68 -6.55 0.21
CA THR A 197 -4.06 -7.69 -0.49
C THR A 197 -5.08 -8.53 -1.28
N TYR A 198 -6.31 -8.72 -0.77
CA TYR A 198 -7.37 -9.38 -1.53
C TYR A 198 -7.81 -8.51 -2.73
N CYS A 199 -7.90 -7.19 -2.52
CA CYS A 199 -8.18 -6.25 -3.60
C CYS A 199 -7.10 -6.32 -4.69
N ALA A 200 -5.83 -6.27 -4.30
CA ALA A 200 -4.68 -6.35 -5.20
C ALA A 200 -4.69 -7.65 -5.99
N SER A 201 -4.93 -8.78 -5.32
CA SER A 201 -4.99 -10.09 -5.96
C SER A 201 -6.09 -10.18 -7.00
N LEU A 202 -7.28 -9.64 -6.71
CA LEU A 202 -8.39 -9.60 -7.65
C LEU A 202 -8.09 -8.69 -8.84
N ILE A 203 -7.52 -7.50 -8.60
CA ILE A 203 -7.11 -6.58 -9.67
C ILE A 203 -6.07 -7.24 -10.58
N ASN A 204 -5.09 -7.96 -10.02
CA ASN A 204 -4.08 -8.66 -10.81
C ASN A 204 -4.65 -9.81 -11.65
N ASP A 205 -5.74 -10.46 -11.20
CA ASP A 205 -6.39 -11.52 -11.97
C ASP A 205 -7.20 -11.01 -13.17
N PHE A 206 -7.71 -9.77 -13.13
CA PHE A 206 -8.65 -9.26 -14.15
C PHE A 206 -8.14 -8.05 -14.94
N VAL A 207 -7.16 -7.31 -14.42
CA VAL A 207 -6.62 -6.11 -15.06
C VAL A 207 -5.20 -6.39 -15.55
N PRO A 208 -4.95 -6.33 -16.87
CA PRO A 208 -3.63 -6.57 -17.44
C PRO A 208 -2.53 -5.74 -16.77
N GLN A 209 -1.34 -6.32 -16.73
CA GLN A 209 -0.16 -5.58 -16.26
C GLN A 209 0.08 -4.34 -17.10
N GLY A 210 0.54 -3.28 -16.45
CA GLY A 210 0.84 -2.01 -17.08
C GLY A 210 1.28 -0.98 -16.06
N LYS A 211 1.80 0.14 -16.57
CA LYS A 211 2.17 1.27 -15.73
C LYS A 211 0.94 1.78 -14.97
N LEU A 212 1.09 1.98 -13.66
CA LEU A 212 0.07 2.63 -12.84
C LEU A 212 0.11 4.14 -13.04
N SER A 213 -1.08 4.74 -13.18
CA SER A 213 -1.27 6.18 -13.16
C SER A 213 -2.29 6.51 -12.08
N PHE A 214 -1.79 6.92 -10.91
CA PHE A 214 -2.65 7.33 -9.78
C PHE A 214 -3.38 8.64 -10.10
N GLU A 215 -4.69 8.64 -9.87
CA GLU A 215 -5.58 9.78 -10.14
C GLU A 215 -5.99 10.45 -8.82
N THR A 216 -6.44 9.66 -7.84
CA THR A 216 -6.78 10.16 -6.50
C THR A 216 -6.30 9.20 -5.43
N PHE A 217 -5.93 9.74 -4.27
CA PHE A 217 -5.53 8.94 -3.12
C PHE A 217 -6.02 9.61 -1.83
N SER A 218 -6.72 8.83 -1.01
CA SER A 218 -7.13 9.18 0.34
C SER A 218 -6.74 8.04 1.27
N GLY A 219 -6.12 8.37 2.39
CA GLY A 219 -5.69 7.38 3.37
C GLY A 219 -5.84 7.90 4.78
N VAL A 220 -6.10 7.01 5.73
CA VAL A 220 -6.06 7.36 7.14
C VAL A 220 -5.02 6.48 7.82
N VAL A 221 -4.07 7.11 8.50
CA VAL A 221 -3.12 6.42 9.36
C VAL A 221 -3.35 6.80 10.84
N LYS A 222 -3.09 5.85 11.73
CA LYS A 222 -3.16 6.02 13.19
C LYS A 222 -1.88 5.50 13.85
N THR A 223 -1.69 5.80 15.14
CA THR A 223 -0.68 5.13 15.97
C THR A 223 -1.36 4.13 16.90
N ALA A 224 -0.67 3.04 17.25
CA ALA A 224 -1.18 2.09 18.25
C ALA A 224 -1.18 2.68 19.67
N GLN A 225 -0.31 3.67 19.93
CA GLN A 225 -0.09 4.29 21.22
C GLN A 225 -1.08 5.44 21.52
N ASN A 226 -1.67 6.07 20.51
CA ASN A 226 -2.66 7.13 20.70
C ASN A 226 -3.82 7.03 19.67
N PRO A 227 -4.83 6.17 19.93
CA PRO A 227 -5.96 5.94 19.02
C PRO A 227 -6.83 7.17 18.74
N ALA A 228 -6.72 8.20 19.60
CA ALA A 228 -7.44 9.47 19.55
C ALA A 228 -6.61 10.61 18.92
N ALA A 229 -5.34 10.36 18.55
CA ALA A 229 -4.53 11.34 17.85
C ALA A 229 -5.17 11.74 16.50
N PRO A 230 -5.00 13.00 16.05
CA PRO A 230 -5.55 13.47 14.78
C PRO A 230 -5.18 12.53 13.63
N THR A 231 -6.18 12.17 12.83
CA THR A 231 -6.02 11.35 11.63
C THR A 231 -5.18 12.11 10.61
N GLY A 232 -4.13 11.47 10.11
CA GLY A 232 -3.30 12.01 9.04
C GLY A 232 -3.21 11.03 7.88
N ILE A 233 -2.88 11.54 6.68
CA ILE A 233 -2.54 10.71 5.50
C ILE A 233 -1.05 10.28 5.55
N PHE A 234 -0.28 10.84 6.49
CA PHE A 234 1.18 10.76 6.54
C PHE A 234 1.67 9.79 7.61
N ALA A 235 2.60 8.89 7.23
CA ALA A 235 3.36 8.00 8.13
C ALA A 235 4.88 8.23 8.08
N PRO A 236 5.41 9.41 8.48
CA PRO A 236 6.84 9.73 8.34
C PRO A 236 7.74 9.18 9.47
N ASP A 237 7.13 8.67 10.55
CA ASP A 237 7.79 8.30 11.80
C ASP A 237 8.05 6.79 11.94
N GLY A 238 7.50 5.97 11.03
CA GLY A 238 7.55 4.51 11.13
C GLY A 238 6.82 3.95 12.35
N GLU A 239 5.98 4.75 12.99
CA GLU A 239 5.14 4.38 14.13
C GLU A 239 3.65 4.29 13.78
N ARG A 240 3.29 4.77 12.58
CA ARG A 240 1.91 4.79 12.10
C ARG A 240 1.54 3.56 11.27
N VAL A 241 0.28 3.20 11.39
CA VAL A 241 -0.38 2.10 10.71
C VAL A 241 -1.54 2.66 9.88
N ASP A 242 -1.63 2.27 8.61
CA ASP A 242 -2.79 2.58 7.78
C ASP A 242 -4.01 1.80 8.27
N ILE A 243 -5.11 2.52 8.48
CA ILE A 243 -6.39 1.94 8.89
C ILE A 243 -7.47 2.13 7.83
N TYR A 244 -7.17 2.91 6.79
CA TYR A 244 -8.02 3.13 5.63
C TYR A 244 -7.16 3.54 4.42
N THR A 245 -7.48 2.98 3.26
CA THR A 245 -6.92 3.31 1.95
C THR A 245 -8.05 3.38 0.93
N ASP A 246 -8.07 4.43 0.12
CA ASP A 246 -9.00 4.65 -0.98
C ASP A 246 -8.22 5.29 -2.12
N VAL A 247 -8.06 4.53 -3.21
CA VAL A 247 -7.20 4.93 -4.32
C VAL A 247 -7.89 4.66 -5.64
N ARG A 248 -7.84 5.65 -6.53
CA ARG A 248 -8.23 5.51 -7.94
C ARG A 248 -7.00 5.67 -8.81
N PHE A 249 -6.81 4.74 -9.73
CA PHE A 249 -5.69 4.74 -10.64
C PHE A 249 -6.07 4.06 -11.95
N LYS A 250 -5.27 4.28 -12.99
CA LYS A 250 -5.35 3.50 -14.24
C LYS A 250 -4.21 2.49 -14.29
N ARG A 251 -4.50 1.30 -14.78
CA ARG A 251 -3.51 0.27 -15.12
C ARG A 251 -3.79 -0.22 -16.54
N ALA A 252 -2.79 -0.17 -17.41
CA ALA A 252 -2.97 -0.45 -18.84
C ALA A 252 -4.11 0.35 -19.49
N GLY A 253 -4.38 1.57 -18.99
CA GLY A 253 -5.48 2.43 -19.44
C GLY A 253 -6.85 2.15 -18.81
N ILE A 254 -7.02 1.03 -18.10
CA ILE A 254 -8.26 0.64 -17.42
C ILE A 254 -8.33 1.34 -16.05
N PRO A 255 -9.39 2.10 -15.76
CA PRO A 255 -9.65 2.65 -14.42
C PRO A 255 -9.88 1.55 -13.38
N VAL A 256 -9.27 1.74 -12.21
CA VAL A 256 -9.35 0.84 -11.07
C VAL A 256 -9.58 1.67 -9.81
N HIS A 257 -10.49 1.20 -8.96
CA HIS A 257 -10.70 1.71 -7.62
C HIS A 257 -10.41 0.61 -6.60
N LEU A 258 -9.53 0.90 -5.64
CA LEU A 258 -9.23 0.03 -4.50
C LEU A 258 -9.57 0.77 -3.22
N GLU A 259 -10.48 0.20 -2.44
CA GLU A 259 -10.83 0.66 -1.10
C GLU A 259 -10.62 -0.46 -0.08
N CYS A 260 -9.96 -0.15 1.03
CA CYS A 260 -9.89 -1.05 2.18
C CYS A 260 -9.78 -0.30 3.50
N GLY A 261 -10.29 -0.87 4.60
CA GLY A 261 -10.24 -0.20 5.90
C GLY A 261 -10.70 -1.03 7.10
N TYR A 262 -10.35 -0.55 8.28
CA TYR A 262 -10.63 -1.17 9.58
C TYR A 262 -11.60 -0.40 10.47
N ASP A 263 -11.91 0.86 10.14
CA ASP A 263 -12.67 1.79 10.96
C ASP A 263 -14.09 2.06 10.42
N ARG A 264 -14.51 1.28 9.42
CA ARG A 264 -15.80 1.45 8.73
C ARG A 264 -16.31 0.12 8.21
N GLU A 265 -17.62 -0.02 8.23
CA GLU A 265 -18.31 -1.19 7.68
C GLU A 265 -18.84 -0.83 6.28
N LYS A 266 -18.46 -1.60 5.27
CA LYS A 266 -19.04 -1.54 3.92
C LYS A 266 -19.20 -2.97 3.39
N PRO A 267 -20.11 -3.20 2.44
CA PRO A 267 -20.14 -4.45 1.70
C PRO A 267 -18.76 -4.77 1.12
N CYS A 268 -18.24 -5.97 1.39
CA CYS A 268 -17.00 -6.44 0.81
C CYS A 268 -17.28 -6.94 -0.60
N THR A 269 -17.12 -6.09 -1.61
CA THR A 269 -17.54 -6.38 -2.99
C THR A 269 -16.41 -6.19 -4.00
N ALA A 270 -16.52 -6.90 -5.12
CA ALA A 270 -15.78 -6.58 -6.34
C ALA A 270 -16.77 -6.42 -7.48
N VAL A 271 -16.63 -5.35 -8.25
CA VAL A 271 -17.43 -5.07 -9.44
C VAL A 271 -16.49 -5.02 -10.64
N LEU A 272 -16.73 -5.90 -11.59
CA LEU A 272 -16.02 -5.97 -12.87
C LEU A 272 -16.97 -5.48 -13.94
N ASN A 273 -16.72 -4.30 -14.50
CA ASN A 273 -17.51 -3.79 -15.60
C ASN A 273 -16.82 -4.12 -16.91
N GLY A 274 -17.59 -4.56 -17.89
CA GLY A 274 -17.12 -4.86 -19.23
C GLY A 274 -18.01 -4.24 -20.30
N THR A 275 -17.55 -4.32 -21.54
CA THR A 275 -18.25 -3.72 -22.70
C THR A 275 -19.61 -4.34 -23.03
N ARG A 276 -19.97 -5.48 -22.43
CA ARG A 276 -21.23 -6.20 -22.67
C ARG A 276 -21.98 -6.58 -21.39
N GLY A 277 -21.58 -6.04 -20.25
CA GLY A 277 -22.15 -6.44 -18.97
C GLY A 277 -21.27 -6.16 -17.77
N SER A 278 -21.64 -6.73 -16.63
CA SER A 278 -20.89 -6.59 -15.37
C SER A 278 -20.96 -7.87 -14.53
N ILE A 279 -19.97 -8.04 -13.65
CA ILE A 279 -19.99 -9.08 -12.62
C ILE A 279 -19.85 -8.42 -11.25
N ILE A 280 -20.71 -8.78 -10.32
CA ILE A 280 -20.67 -8.35 -8.93
C ILE A 280 -20.36 -9.58 -8.07
N ILE A 281 -19.23 -9.56 -7.38
CA ILE A 281 -18.79 -10.62 -6.46
C ILE A 281 -19.02 -10.16 -5.03
N ASP A 282 -19.85 -10.90 -4.29
CA ASP A 282 -20.13 -10.61 -2.89
C ASP A 282 -19.15 -11.33 -1.97
N ASN A 283 -18.75 -10.64 -0.90
CA ASN A 283 -17.73 -11.10 0.05
C ASN A 283 -16.48 -11.59 -0.68
N MET A 284 -15.91 -10.76 -1.56
CA MET A 284 -14.90 -11.16 -2.55
C MET A 284 -13.66 -11.91 -1.99
N HIS A 285 -13.33 -11.71 -0.71
CA HIS A 285 -12.27 -12.47 0.01
C HIS A 285 -12.63 -13.94 0.34
N ARG A 286 -13.90 -14.33 0.13
CA ARG A 286 -14.47 -15.67 0.38
C ARG A 286 -15.75 -15.91 -0.46
N ALA A 287 -15.68 -15.59 -1.75
CA ALA A 287 -16.84 -15.54 -2.62
C ALA A 287 -17.64 -16.85 -2.61
N ALA A 288 -18.90 -16.75 -2.21
CA ALA A 288 -19.92 -17.81 -2.31
C ALA A 288 -21.11 -17.38 -3.18
N HIS A 289 -21.19 -16.09 -3.50
CA HIS A 289 -22.25 -15.51 -4.32
C HIS A 289 -21.65 -14.51 -5.29
N ALA A 290 -22.11 -14.53 -6.54
CA ALA A 290 -21.81 -13.51 -7.53
C ALA A 290 -22.99 -13.39 -8.50
N THR A 291 -23.16 -12.21 -9.08
CA THR A 291 -24.16 -11.95 -10.12
C THR A 291 -23.45 -11.55 -11.39
N ILE A 292 -23.73 -12.25 -12.49
CA ILE A 292 -23.27 -11.91 -13.83
C ILE A 292 -24.45 -11.27 -14.56
N LYS A 293 -24.26 -10.07 -15.08
CA LYS A 293 -25.26 -9.30 -15.82
C LYS A 293 -24.77 -9.10 -17.24
N GLU A 294 -25.50 -9.62 -18.21
CA GLU A 294 -25.25 -9.40 -19.62
C GLU A 294 -26.24 -8.36 -20.15
N ASP A 295 -25.80 -7.47 -21.05
CA ASP A 295 -26.64 -6.36 -21.54
C ASP A 295 -27.91 -6.84 -22.28
N ASP A 296 -27.87 -8.03 -22.87
CA ASP A 296 -28.94 -8.66 -23.65
C ASP A 296 -29.46 -10.00 -23.06
N GLY A 297 -29.08 -10.31 -21.82
CA GLY A 297 -29.42 -11.56 -21.13
C GLY A 297 -30.18 -11.38 -19.81
N GLU A 298 -30.58 -12.49 -19.19
CA GLU A 298 -31.05 -12.49 -17.80
C GLU A 298 -29.85 -12.55 -16.83
N ASP A 299 -29.96 -11.85 -15.70
CA ASP A 299 -28.97 -11.91 -14.63
C ASP A 299 -28.75 -13.37 -14.18
N ARG A 300 -27.51 -13.86 -14.30
CA ARG A 300 -27.11 -15.19 -13.84
C ARG A 300 -26.53 -15.10 -12.43
N ILE A 301 -27.19 -15.77 -11.49
CA ILE A 301 -26.77 -15.84 -10.09
C ILE A 301 -25.92 -17.08 -9.87
N LEU A 302 -24.68 -16.88 -9.45
CA LEU A 302 -23.80 -17.92 -8.94
C LEU A 302 -23.98 -18.05 -7.44
N TYR A 303 -24.27 -19.25 -6.95
CA TYR A 303 -24.40 -19.51 -5.52
C TYR A 303 -23.75 -20.86 -5.14
N TYR A 304 -22.61 -20.75 -4.47
CA TYR A 304 -21.77 -21.85 -4.01
C TYR A 304 -21.56 -21.74 -2.49
N PRO A 305 -22.57 -22.10 -1.68
CA PRO A 305 -22.48 -22.01 -0.23
C PRO A 305 -21.39 -22.94 0.29
N MET A 306 -20.54 -22.41 1.16
CA MET A 306 -19.49 -23.18 1.84
C MET A 306 -19.96 -23.51 3.26
N GLN A 307 -20.02 -24.80 3.59
CA GLN A 307 -20.52 -25.28 4.88
C GLN A 307 -19.37 -25.59 5.83
N GLY A 308 -19.43 -25.05 7.05
CA GLY A 308 -18.45 -25.29 8.09
C GLY A 308 -17.35 -24.23 8.15
N GLU A 309 -16.74 -24.11 9.33
CA GLU A 309 -15.56 -23.27 9.53
C GLU A 309 -14.36 -23.91 8.81
N GLY A 310 -13.59 -23.12 8.05
CA GLY A 310 -12.45 -23.62 7.26
C GLY A 310 -12.79 -24.12 5.85
N ALA A 311 -14.07 -24.20 5.46
CA ALA A 311 -14.47 -24.68 4.13
C ALA A 311 -13.88 -23.85 2.97
N ASP A 312 -13.71 -22.54 3.17
CA ASP A 312 -13.05 -21.63 2.21
C ASP A 312 -11.55 -21.93 2.04
N PHE A 313 -10.89 -22.55 3.03
CA PHE A 313 -9.49 -22.98 2.92
C PHE A 313 -9.35 -24.34 2.24
N SER A 314 -10.35 -25.22 2.36
CA SER A 314 -10.25 -26.61 1.87
C SER A 314 -9.94 -26.69 0.36
N TYR A 315 -10.44 -25.75 -0.45
CA TYR A 315 -10.17 -25.72 -1.89
C TYR A 315 -8.72 -25.38 -2.23
N GLU A 316 -8.14 -24.42 -1.51
CA GLU A 316 -6.73 -24.05 -1.64
C GLU A 316 -5.80 -25.16 -1.17
N ILE A 317 -6.13 -25.78 -0.03
CA ILE A 317 -5.39 -26.90 0.53
C ILE A 317 -5.42 -28.09 -0.43
N ALA A 318 -6.60 -28.43 -0.96
CA ALA A 318 -6.75 -29.52 -1.92
C ALA A 318 -5.89 -29.28 -3.17
N HIS A 319 -5.95 -28.07 -3.73
CA HIS A 319 -5.12 -27.68 -4.87
C HIS A 319 -3.63 -27.83 -4.56
N PHE A 320 -3.17 -27.33 -3.41
CA PHE A 320 -1.78 -27.47 -2.99
C PHE A 320 -1.35 -28.94 -2.88
N CYS A 321 -2.13 -29.77 -2.20
CA CYS A 321 -1.88 -31.21 -2.08
C CYS A 321 -1.84 -31.91 -3.43
N ASP A 322 -2.72 -31.53 -4.37
CA ASP A 322 -2.75 -32.13 -5.71
C ASP A 322 -1.50 -31.77 -6.51
N LEU A 323 -0.99 -30.53 -6.40
CA LEU A 323 0.30 -30.15 -7.00
C LEU A 323 1.44 -31.01 -6.44
N ARG A 324 1.49 -31.20 -5.12
CA ARG A 324 2.52 -32.03 -4.47
C ARG A 324 2.50 -33.46 -4.95
N LYS A 325 1.33 -34.09 -4.96
CA LYS A 325 1.14 -35.47 -5.44
C LYS A 325 1.56 -35.65 -6.90
N GLN A 326 1.37 -34.62 -7.71
CA GLN A 326 1.77 -34.60 -9.12
C GLN A 326 3.25 -34.19 -9.33
N GLY A 327 3.95 -33.78 -8.27
CA GLY A 327 5.31 -33.26 -8.36
C GLY A 327 5.41 -31.88 -9.04
N ILE A 328 4.29 -31.17 -9.18
CA ILE A 328 4.24 -29.82 -9.75
C ILE A 328 4.71 -28.81 -8.69
N LYS A 329 5.68 -27.96 -9.06
CA LYS A 329 6.38 -27.05 -8.13
C LYS A 329 5.93 -25.61 -8.19
N GLU A 330 4.98 -25.29 -9.06
CA GLU A 330 4.40 -23.96 -9.17
C GLU A 330 2.90 -24.07 -9.48
N SER A 331 2.09 -23.32 -8.74
CA SER A 331 0.64 -23.30 -8.93
C SER A 331 0.27 -22.52 -10.19
N PRO A 332 -0.60 -23.05 -11.07
CA PRO A 332 -1.12 -22.29 -12.21
C PRO A 332 -2.17 -21.23 -11.80
N ILE A 333 -2.71 -21.31 -10.57
CA ILE A 333 -3.73 -20.38 -10.05
C ILE A 333 -3.08 -19.25 -9.23
N MET A 334 -2.07 -19.60 -8.43
CA MET A 334 -1.31 -18.68 -7.58
C MET A 334 0.18 -18.87 -7.83
N SER A 335 0.63 -18.47 -9.01
CA SER A 335 2.03 -18.56 -9.41
C SER A 335 2.89 -17.61 -8.57
N LEU A 336 4.21 -17.83 -8.57
CA LEU A 336 5.13 -16.89 -7.91
C LEU A 336 5.14 -15.52 -8.57
N SER A 337 4.79 -15.45 -9.87
CA SER A 337 4.57 -14.17 -10.55
C SER A 337 3.38 -13.44 -9.97
N ALA A 338 2.25 -14.13 -9.77
CA ALA A 338 1.05 -13.54 -9.16
C ALA A 338 1.35 -13.00 -7.76
N THR A 339 2.10 -13.75 -6.93
CA THR A 339 2.55 -13.27 -5.61
C THR A 339 3.41 -12.00 -5.70
N ALA A 340 4.37 -11.96 -6.63
CA ALA A 340 5.22 -10.79 -6.83
C ALA A 340 4.42 -9.57 -7.33
N GLU A 341 3.41 -9.79 -8.17
CA GLU A 341 2.50 -8.77 -8.68
C GLU A 341 1.61 -8.20 -7.59
N ASP A 342 1.09 -9.05 -6.70
CA ASP A 342 0.30 -8.64 -5.53
C ASP A 342 1.15 -7.76 -4.61
N ALA A 343 2.38 -8.20 -4.28
CA ALA A 343 3.33 -7.44 -3.49
C ALA A 343 3.72 -6.10 -4.17
N THR A 344 3.92 -6.10 -5.49
CA THR A 344 4.26 -4.88 -6.26
C THR A 344 3.15 -3.85 -6.19
N LEU A 345 1.90 -4.26 -6.44
CA LEU A 345 0.75 -3.36 -6.42
C LEU A 345 0.53 -2.79 -5.01
N LEU A 346 0.59 -3.63 -3.98
CA LEU A 346 0.53 -3.19 -2.59
C LEU A 346 1.63 -2.19 -2.25
N HIS A 347 2.86 -2.46 -2.67
CA HIS A 347 3.98 -1.55 -2.44
C HIS A 347 3.79 -0.21 -3.15
N GLN A 348 3.31 -0.20 -4.40
CA GLN A 348 3.06 1.02 -5.16
C GLN A 348 1.93 1.86 -4.55
N VAL A 349 0.85 1.24 -4.06
CA VAL A 349 -0.22 1.93 -3.32
C VAL A 349 0.31 2.42 -1.98
N TRP A 350 1.09 1.61 -1.27
CA TRP A 350 1.73 2.01 -0.02
C TRP A 350 2.65 3.22 -0.22
N GLN A 351 3.36 3.27 -1.34
CA GLN A 351 4.21 4.38 -1.68
C GLN A 351 3.42 5.70 -1.74
N CYS A 352 2.13 5.71 -2.08
CA CYS A 352 1.28 6.90 -2.02
C CYS A 352 1.12 7.48 -0.60
N PHE A 353 1.25 6.67 0.45
CA PHE A 353 1.37 7.16 1.84
C PHE A 353 2.75 7.80 2.11
N SER A 354 3.79 7.35 1.40
CA SER A 354 5.21 7.68 1.63
C SER A 354 5.77 8.79 0.72
N THR A 355 5.18 9.03 -0.45
CA THR A 355 5.68 9.95 -1.52
C THR A 355 5.73 11.41 -1.09
N LYS A 356 5.33 11.70 0.14
CA LYS A 356 5.49 13.00 0.77
C LYS A 356 6.58 13.04 1.86
N SER A 357 7.12 11.97 2.46
CA SER A 357 8.08 12.13 3.58
C SER A 357 9.55 12.39 3.15
N GLU A 358 10.20 11.45 2.48
CA GLU A 358 11.63 11.59 2.12
C GLU A 358 11.83 12.75 1.14
N ASN A 359 10.94 12.83 0.14
CA ASN A 359 10.94 13.91 -0.83
C ASN A 359 10.64 15.24 -0.15
N LEU A 360 9.64 15.38 0.75
CA LEU A 360 9.42 16.67 1.44
C LEU A 360 10.56 17.04 2.40
N LYS A 361 11.22 16.09 3.07
CA LYS A 361 12.40 16.41 3.92
C LYS A 361 13.62 16.85 3.11
N VAL A 362 13.77 16.34 1.88
CA VAL A 362 14.79 16.80 0.92
C VAL A 362 14.39 18.18 0.39
N LEU A 363 13.12 18.38 0.05
CA LEU A 363 12.57 19.66 -0.43
C LEU A 363 12.60 20.75 0.67
N GLU A 364 12.41 20.40 1.94
CA GLU A 364 12.49 21.28 3.11
C GLU A 364 13.91 21.80 3.34
N ARG A 365 14.90 20.89 3.27
CA ARG A 365 16.31 21.28 3.32
C ARG A 365 16.67 22.19 2.15
N GLN A 366 16.24 21.83 0.93
CA GLN A 366 16.43 22.67 -0.24
C GLN A 366 15.75 24.04 -0.09
N GLU A 367 14.52 24.15 0.42
CA GLU A 367 13.86 25.43 0.72
C GLU A 367 14.65 26.28 1.72
N HIS A 368 15.17 25.68 2.79
CA HIS A 368 15.95 26.38 3.80
C HIS A 368 17.33 26.84 3.29
N ASP A 369 17.95 26.06 2.40
CA ASP A 369 19.23 26.38 1.77
C ASP A 369 19.10 27.50 0.71
N LEU A 370 17.87 27.84 0.28
CA LEU A 370 17.61 28.88 -0.71
C LEU A 370 17.55 30.27 -0.09
N VAL A 371 18.74 30.83 0.10
CA VAL A 371 18.93 32.20 0.58
C VAL A 371 19.49 33.07 -0.54
N TYR A 372 18.73 34.06 -0.98
CA TYR A 372 19.16 35.01 -2.01
C TYR A 372 20.19 36.00 -1.44
N LYS A 373 21.14 36.46 -2.26
CA LYS A 373 22.00 37.60 -1.87
C LYS A 373 21.24 38.93 -1.90
N GLN A 374 20.33 39.05 -2.87
CA GLN A 374 19.42 40.17 -3.07
C GLN A 374 18.17 39.66 -3.80
N PHE A 375 17.03 40.32 -3.60
CA PHE A 375 15.79 39.97 -4.30
C PHE A 375 15.00 41.23 -4.67
N GLY A 376 14.99 41.57 -5.95
CA GLY A 376 14.25 42.70 -6.51
C GLY A 376 13.36 42.31 -7.68
N SER A 377 12.95 43.29 -8.47
CA SER A 377 12.05 43.07 -9.63
C SER A 377 12.64 42.13 -10.69
N HIS A 378 13.98 42.11 -10.83
CA HIS A 378 14.65 41.23 -11.79
C HIS A 378 14.57 39.75 -11.37
N GLU A 379 14.95 39.44 -10.12
CA GLU A 379 14.79 38.08 -9.57
C GLU A 379 13.32 37.63 -9.53
N ALA A 380 12.42 38.56 -9.22
CA ALA A 380 10.98 38.27 -9.21
C ALA A 380 10.46 37.93 -10.61
N LEU A 381 10.94 38.60 -11.65
CA LEU A 381 10.55 38.28 -13.04
C LEU A 381 11.06 36.90 -13.46
N GLU A 382 12.33 36.60 -13.21
CA GLU A 382 12.91 35.29 -13.55
C GLU A 382 12.22 34.14 -12.81
N LEU A 383 11.95 34.33 -11.51
CA LEU A 383 11.23 33.35 -10.72
C LEU A 383 9.78 33.18 -11.15
N GLY A 384 9.11 34.31 -11.36
CA GLY A 384 7.73 34.33 -11.83
C GLY A 384 7.56 33.64 -13.18
N ASP A 385 8.44 33.92 -14.14
CA ASP A 385 8.39 33.32 -15.48
C ASP A 385 8.65 31.82 -15.46
N ALA A 386 9.61 31.35 -14.65
CA ALA A 386 9.86 29.93 -14.48
C ALA A 386 8.61 29.22 -13.92
N VAL A 387 8.02 29.78 -12.88
CA VAL A 387 6.80 29.23 -12.25
C VAL A 387 5.64 29.23 -13.22
N ALA A 388 5.42 30.32 -13.96
CA ALA A 388 4.40 30.42 -14.99
C ALA A 388 4.62 29.41 -16.12
N TYR A 389 5.85 29.20 -16.56
CA TYR A 389 6.21 28.22 -17.59
C TYR A 389 5.83 26.80 -17.17
N PHE A 390 6.23 26.37 -15.97
CA PHE A 390 5.88 25.04 -15.48
C PHE A 390 4.40 24.91 -15.14
N ALA A 391 3.76 25.99 -14.66
CA ALA A 391 2.32 26.01 -14.34
C ALA A 391 1.47 25.67 -15.56
N ARG A 392 1.79 26.25 -16.73
CA ARG A 392 1.05 26.02 -18.00
C ARG A 392 1.01 24.56 -18.43
N HIS A 393 1.96 23.75 -17.95
CA HIS A 393 2.03 22.32 -18.26
C HIS A 393 1.35 21.44 -17.19
N ALA A 394 0.92 22.01 -16.08
CA ALA A 394 0.30 21.30 -14.96
C ALA A 394 -1.22 21.25 -15.07
N GLU A 395 -1.91 22.39 -15.02
CA GLU A 395 -3.38 22.52 -15.02
C GLU A 395 -3.82 23.91 -15.55
N ARG A 396 -5.12 24.07 -15.88
CA ARG A 396 -5.72 25.37 -16.24
C ARG A 396 -6.25 26.14 -15.03
N GLY A 397 -6.21 27.46 -15.11
CA GLY A 397 -6.76 28.36 -14.09
C GLY A 397 -5.85 28.59 -12.89
N ILE A 398 -4.55 28.56 -13.15
CA ILE A 398 -3.49 28.84 -12.18
C ILE A 398 -3.21 30.34 -12.13
N GLY A 399 -3.10 30.88 -10.92
CA GLY A 399 -2.59 32.23 -10.68
C GLY A 399 -1.26 32.15 -9.95
N VAL A 400 -0.32 33.02 -10.29
CA VAL A 400 1.00 33.15 -9.68
C VAL A 400 1.24 34.62 -9.35
N GLN A 401 1.68 34.91 -8.12
CA GLN A 401 1.98 36.27 -7.69
C GLN A 401 3.20 36.29 -6.76
N ILE A 402 4.11 37.24 -6.95
CA ILE A 402 5.22 37.51 -6.01
C ILE A 402 4.99 38.89 -5.42
N THR A 403 4.89 38.95 -4.10
CA THR A 403 4.58 40.18 -3.36
C THR A 403 5.71 40.52 -2.41
N ARG A 404 6.18 41.76 -2.44
CA ARG A 404 7.22 42.28 -1.54
C ARG A 404 6.64 42.55 -0.16
N GLU A 405 7.35 42.16 0.89
CA GLU A 405 6.82 42.25 2.25
C GLU A 405 6.96 43.63 2.89
N SER A 406 7.91 44.45 2.46
CA SER A 406 8.12 45.78 3.06
C SER A 406 6.94 46.75 2.82
N ASP A 407 6.24 46.60 1.70
CA ASP A 407 5.22 47.55 1.23
C ASP A 407 4.04 46.90 0.51
N GLY A 408 4.02 45.57 0.40
CA GLY A 408 2.94 44.84 -0.27
C GLY A 408 2.95 44.98 -1.80
N LEU A 409 4.01 45.52 -2.40
CA LEU A 409 4.09 45.70 -3.85
C LEU A 409 4.15 44.34 -4.56
N VAL A 410 3.27 44.13 -5.54
CA VAL A 410 3.32 42.96 -6.43
C VAL A 410 4.47 43.14 -7.42
N LEU A 411 5.53 42.35 -7.25
CA LEU A 411 6.73 42.36 -8.09
C LEU A 411 6.53 41.55 -9.38
N PHE A 412 5.66 40.53 -9.34
CA PHE A 412 5.32 39.70 -10.49
C PHE A 412 3.89 39.18 -10.36
N GLN A 413 3.16 39.08 -11.47
CA GLN A 413 1.86 38.42 -11.51
C GLN A 413 1.63 37.77 -12.88
N TRP A 414 1.15 36.53 -12.86
CA TRP A 414 0.70 35.80 -14.04
C TRP A 414 -0.60 35.05 -13.72
N MET A 415 -1.57 35.14 -14.63
CA MET A 415 -2.89 34.51 -14.49
C MET A 415 -3.20 33.75 -15.78
N ASP A 416 -3.51 32.47 -15.66
CA ASP A 416 -3.73 31.59 -16.83
C ASP A 416 -5.06 31.87 -17.54
N ASP A 417 -6.14 32.10 -16.77
CA ASP A 417 -7.49 32.37 -17.29
C ASP A 417 -8.35 33.20 -16.32
N ASP A 418 -9.62 33.44 -16.66
CA ASP A 418 -10.58 34.17 -15.81
C ASP A 418 -10.87 33.47 -14.47
N LYS A 419 -10.72 32.14 -14.39
CA LYS A 419 -10.86 31.38 -13.14
C LYS A 419 -9.67 31.70 -12.21
N ALA A 420 -8.47 31.83 -12.75
CA ALA A 420 -7.31 32.28 -11.98
C ALA A 420 -7.57 33.66 -11.36
N VAL A 421 -8.14 34.61 -12.11
CA VAL A 421 -8.45 35.97 -11.62
C VAL A 421 -9.39 35.94 -10.42
N ARG A 422 -10.41 35.08 -10.46
CA ARG A 422 -11.35 34.89 -9.32
C ARG A 422 -10.68 34.31 -8.07
N ASN A 423 -9.50 33.68 -8.22
CA ASN A 423 -8.75 33.07 -7.12
C ASN A 423 -7.72 34.01 -6.47
N LEU A 424 -7.68 35.29 -6.82
CA LEU A 424 -6.73 36.27 -6.23
C LEU A 424 -6.83 36.36 -4.70
N GLY A 425 -8.05 36.36 -4.15
CA GLY A 425 -8.24 36.39 -2.69
C GLY A 425 -7.61 35.18 -1.98
N PHE A 426 -7.58 34.02 -2.63
CA PHE A 426 -6.96 32.81 -2.07
C PHE A 426 -5.43 32.94 -2.00
N MET A 427 -4.80 33.61 -2.97
CA MET A 427 -3.35 33.86 -2.94
C MET A 427 -2.97 34.82 -1.80
N GLN A 428 -3.84 35.78 -1.47
CA GLN A 428 -3.66 36.67 -0.33
C GLN A 428 -3.76 35.91 0.99
N THR A 429 -4.77 35.05 1.16
CA THR A 429 -4.90 34.18 2.35
C THR A 429 -3.67 33.29 2.54
N LYS A 430 -3.12 32.72 1.46
CA LYS A 430 -1.87 31.92 1.55
C LYS A 430 -0.67 32.77 1.98
N ARG A 431 -0.53 33.99 1.46
CA ARG A 431 0.55 34.91 1.85
C ARG A 431 0.45 35.29 3.32
N GLU A 432 -0.74 35.61 3.81
CA GLU A 432 -0.97 35.94 5.22
C GLU A 432 -0.57 34.79 6.15
N ALA A 433 -0.83 33.54 5.74
CA ALA A 433 -0.37 32.37 6.46
C ALA A 433 1.17 32.28 6.52
N VAL A 434 1.87 32.55 5.41
CA VAL A 434 3.34 32.59 5.38
C VAL A 434 3.87 33.70 6.27
N LEU A 435 3.29 34.90 6.23
CA LEU A 435 3.70 36.03 7.07
C LEU A 435 3.53 35.75 8.56
N LYS A 436 2.44 35.08 8.95
CA LYS A 436 2.17 34.73 10.35
C LYS A 436 3.12 33.66 10.88
N THR A 437 3.58 32.76 10.00
CA THR A 437 4.24 31.52 10.42
C THR A 437 5.72 31.48 10.07
N GLY A 438 6.15 32.28 9.10
CA GLY A 438 7.50 32.22 8.52
C GLY A 438 7.75 30.97 7.67
N HIS A 439 6.73 30.14 7.43
CA HIS A 439 6.83 28.87 6.72
C HIS A 439 5.86 28.80 5.54
N SER A 440 6.13 27.92 4.57
CA SER A 440 5.13 27.58 3.57
C SER A 440 3.85 27.10 4.27
N SER A 441 2.69 27.57 3.81
CA SER A 441 1.40 27.47 4.53
C SER A 441 0.98 26.02 4.90
N LEU A 442 1.55 25.02 4.23
CA LEU A 442 1.33 23.60 4.54
C LEU A 442 1.96 23.18 5.89
N TRP A 443 3.10 23.78 6.26
CA TRP A 443 3.90 23.38 7.42
C TRP A 443 3.29 23.83 8.75
N ALA A 444 2.76 25.05 8.82
CA ALA A 444 2.18 25.60 10.04
C ALA A 444 0.91 24.85 10.50
N CYS A 445 0.11 24.36 9.54
CA CYS A 445 -1.05 23.51 9.82
C CYS A 445 -0.64 22.15 10.39
N LEU A 446 0.55 21.64 10.04
CA LEU A 446 1.03 20.33 10.47
C LEU A 446 1.84 20.37 11.77
N SER A 447 2.61 21.45 12.02
CA SER A 447 3.50 21.56 13.18
C SER A 447 2.84 22.08 14.45
N GLN A 448 1.72 22.80 14.36
CA GLN A 448 1.12 23.47 15.52
C GLN A 448 -0.13 22.77 16.09
N GLY A 449 -0.64 21.71 15.44
CA GLY A 449 -1.84 20.98 15.92
C GLY A 449 -3.10 21.85 16.08
N THR A 450 -3.15 23.01 15.43
CA THR A 450 -4.22 23.99 15.58
C THR A 450 -5.43 23.64 14.71
N THR A 451 -6.61 23.61 15.32
CA THR A 451 -7.92 23.38 14.67
C THR A 451 -8.59 24.67 14.16
N ASP A 452 -7.97 25.84 14.39
CA ASP A 452 -8.49 27.10 13.89
C ASP A 452 -8.23 27.22 12.39
N ALA A 453 -9.33 27.17 11.63
CA ALA A 453 -9.35 27.10 10.18
C ALA A 453 -8.50 28.20 9.50
N VAL A 454 -7.36 27.81 8.93
CA VAL A 454 -6.84 28.43 7.72
C VAL A 454 -6.73 27.31 6.67
N PRO A 455 -7.75 27.14 5.81
CA PRO A 455 -7.79 26.04 4.87
C PRO A 455 -6.94 26.41 3.66
N VAL A 456 -5.66 26.03 3.64
CA VAL A 456 -4.93 26.10 2.37
C VAL A 456 -3.87 25.03 2.24
N SER A 457 -4.23 23.99 1.48
CA SER A 457 -3.27 23.17 0.72
C SER A 457 -2.19 24.08 0.11
N GLY A 458 -0.93 23.67 0.21
CA GLY A 458 0.27 24.47 -0.11
C GLY A 458 0.26 25.27 -1.42
N GLY A 459 1.28 26.09 -1.60
CA GLY A 459 1.40 27.02 -2.73
C GLY A 459 1.59 28.47 -2.32
N ALA A 460 2.21 28.73 -1.18
CA ALA A 460 2.92 29.98 -0.97
C ALA A 460 4.31 29.70 -0.38
N PHE A 461 5.29 30.53 -0.72
CA PHE A 461 6.70 30.28 -0.54
C PHE A 461 7.42 31.55 -0.06
N PRO A 462 8.05 31.55 1.12
CA PRO A 462 8.80 32.70 1.63
C PRO A 462 10.11 32.86 0.86
N ILE A 463 10.38 34.08 0.42
CA ILE A 463 11.63 34.44 -0.28
C ILE A 463 12.52 35.18 0.71
N ARG A 464 13.69 34.61 1.00
CA ARG A 464 14.61 35.12 2.02
C ARG A 464 15.92 35.62 1.42
N ILE A 465 16.46 36.69 2.01
CA ILE A 465 17.82 37.18 1.71
C ILE A 465 18.76 36.96 2.89
N ALA A 466 20.05 36.76 2.60
CA ALA A 466 21.08 36.66 3.61
C ALA A 466 21.22 38.00 4.36
N SER A 467 21.31 37.94 5.69
CA SER A 467 21.56 39.12 6.50
C SER A 467 23.06 39.45 6.48
N ALA A 468 23.40 40.72 6.26
CA ALA A 468 24.79 41.18 6.14
C ALA A 468 25.60 41.03 7.44
N ASP A 469 24.92 40.90 8.58
CA ASP A 469 25.49 40.74 9.92
C ASP A 469 25.62 39.27 10.37
N GLY A 470 25.31 38.31 9.49
CA GLY A 470 25.35 36.88 9.79
C GLY A 470 24.17 36.37 10.63
N SER A 471 23.15 37.22 10.87
CA SER A 471 21.90 36.78 11.50
C SER A 471 21.04 35.92 10.56
N ALA A 472 19.97 35.32 11.09
CA ALA A 472 19.08 34.46 10.33
C ALA A 472 18.55 35.18 9.05
N PRO A 473 18.42 34.46 7.91
CA PRO A 473 17.92 35.04 6.67
C PRO A 473 16.57 35.74 6.84
N LYS A 474 16.44 36.95 6.27
CA LYS A 474 15.23 37.76 6.38
C LYS A 474 14.29 37.51 5.21
N GLN A 475 13.02 37.22 5.48
CA GLN A 475 11.98 37.17 4.45
C GLN A 475 11.71 38.57 3.89
N VAL A 476 11.74 38.71 2.56
CA VAL A 476 11.56 39.98 1.83
C VAL A 476 10.44 39.95 0.81
N ALA A 477 10.01 38.77 0.37
CA ALA A 477 8.86 38.59 -0.51
C ALA A 477 8.18 37.24 -0.25
N THR A 478 7.00 37.05 -0.81
CA THR A 478 6.26 35.78 -0.83
C THR A 478 5.77 35.51 -2.23
N LEU A 479 6.08 34.32 -2.75
CA LEU A 479 5.47 33.77 -3.95
C LEU A 479 4.19 33.02 -3.55
N SER A 480 3.05 33.33 -4.17
CA SER A 480 1.76 32.68 -3.95
C SER A 480 1.22 32.10 -5.26
N ILE A 481 0.62 30.91 -5.17
CA ILE A 481 0.05 30.16 -6.30
C ILE A 481 -1.38 29.72 -5.94
N SER A 482 -2.32 29.95 -6.86
CA SER A 482 -3.71 29.47 -6.78
C SER A 482 -4.04 28.49 -7.91
N GLY A 483 -5.17 27.81 -7.81
CA GLY A 483 -5.63 26.85 -8.81
C GLY A 483 -5.06 25.43 -8.67
N LEU A 484 -4.10 25.22 -7.77
CA LEU A 484 -3.51 23.90 -7.49
C LEU A 484 -3.91 23.36 -6.12
N HIS A 485 -4.22 22.07 -6.07
CA HIS A 485 -4.68 21.35 -4.87
C HIS A 485 -3.65 20.32 -4.39
N GLU A 486 -3.87 19.76 -3.20
CA GLU A 486 -3.14 18.59 -2.65
C GLU A 486 -1.60 18.71 -2.49
N GLY A 487 -1.06 19.93 -2.54
CA GLY A 487 0.37 20.20 -2.40
C GLY A 487 1.12 20.41 -3.71
N ARG A 488 0.46 20.28 -4.88
CA ARG A 488 1.05 20.50 -6.21
C ARG A 488 1.67 21.89 -6.39
N GLY A 489 1.14 22.91 -5.71
CA GLY A 489 1.71 24.26 -5.72
C GLY A 489 3.12 24.34 -5.12
N HIS A 490 3.42 23.52 -4.09
CA HIS A 490 4.76 23.50 -3.49
C HIS A 490 5.77 22.80 -4.40
N GLU A 491 5.39 21.67 -5.00
CA GLU A 491 6.21 20.96 -5.98
C GLU A 491 6.57 21.86 -7.17
N LEU A 492 5.59 22.61 -7.67
CA LEU A 492 5.78 23.57 -8.76
C LEU A 492 6.79 24.67 -8.40
N CYS A 493 6.69 25.25 -7.20
CA CYS A 493 7.66 26.23 -6.72
C CYS A 493 9.08 25.64 -6.73
N VAL A 494 9.27 24.42 -6.21
CA VAL A 494 10.60 23.83 -6.10
C VAL A 494 11.20 23.48 -7.46
N ARG A 495 10.41 22.91 -8.39
CA ARG A 495 10.88 22.65 -9.77
C ARG A 495 11.35 23.92 -10.47
N SER A 496 10.60 25.00 -10.30
CA SER A 496 10.92 26.31 -10.89
C SER A 496 12.20 26.90 -10.30
N LEU A 497 12.38 26.77 -8.98
CA LEU A 497 13.58 27.20 -8.28
C LEU A 497 14.81 26.40 -8.73
N ALA A 498 14.72 25.07 -8.80
CA ALA A 498 15.79 24.21 -9.30
C ALA A 498 16.22 24.59 -10.72
N TRP A 499 15.26 24.90 -11.59
CA TRP A 499 15.52 25.35 -12.96
C TRP A 499 16.30 26.68 -13.00
N ILE A 500 15.89 27.69 -12.21
CA ILE A 500 16.58 28.99 -12.15
C ILE A 500 18.00 28.85 -11.61
N LEU A 501 18.19 28.04 -10.57
CA LEU A 501 19.51 27.82 -9.98
C LEU A 501 20.44 27.10 -10.95
N SER A 502 19.92 26.12 -11.70
CA SER A 502 20.67 25.44 -12.76
C SER A 502 21.12 26.39 -13.88
N LYS A 503 20.29 27.41 -14.17
CA LYS A 503 20.59 28.47 -15.15
C LYS A 503 21.59 29.51 -14.61
N ARG A 504 21.50 29.89 -13.33
CA ARG A 504 22.36 30.92 -12.69
C ARG A 504 23.73 30.40 -12.23
N TYR A 505 23.83 29.14 -11.84
CA TYR A 505 25.04 28.57 -11.20
C TYR A 505 25.63 27.36 -11.94
N GLY A 506 25.34 27.21 -13.23
CA GLY A 506 25.83 26.13 -14.10
C GLY A 506 27.33 26.19 -14.44
N GLY A 507 28.19 26.34 -13.42
CA GLY A 507 29.64 26.21 -13.47
C GLY A 507 30.22 26.04 -12.05
N ASP A 508 30.93 24.93 -11.84
CA ASP A 508 31.81 24.53 -10.71
C ASP A 508 31.40 24.83 -9.25
N GLY A 509 30.12 25.08 -8.96
CA GLY A 509 29.61 25.36 -7.61
C GLY A 509 28.56 24.39 -7.06
N PHE A 510 28.18 23.35 -7.80
CA PHE A 510 27.17 22.38 -7.40
C PHE A 510 27.68 20.97 -7.69
N ASP A 511 27.74 20.09 -6.67
CA ASP A 511 27.98 18.66 -6.87
C ASP A 511 26.73 18.02 -7.49
N GLY A 512 26.57 18.24 -8.80
CA GLY A 512 26.49 17.15 -9.76
C GLY A 512 25.34 16.14 -9.67
N ARG A 513 24.31 16.34 -8.84
CA ARG A 513 23.09 15.51 -8.88
C ARG A 513 21.85 16.37 -8.72
N VAL A 514 21.31 16.84 -9.85
CA VAL A 514 19.85 16.99 -9.97
C VAL A 514 19.32 15.56 -9.88
N PRO A 515 18.65 15.15 -8.79
CA PRO A 515 18.18 13.79 -8.72
C PRO A 515 17.11 13.61 -9.80
N ALA A 516 17.22 12.53 -10.57
CA ALA A 516 16.28 12.18 -11.63
C ALA A 516 14.90 11.93 -11.02
N PHE A 517 14.14 13.00 -10.77
CA PHE A 517 12.83 12.94 -10.13
C PHE A 517 11.73 13.28 -11.12
N LEU A 518 10.81 12.32 -11.20
CA LEU A 518 9.69 12.20 -12.14
C LEU A 518 10.20 11.98 -13.55
N GLY A 519 9.92 10.81 -14.14
CA GLY A 519 10.30 10.43 -15.50
C GLY A 519 9.68 11.30 -16.60
N VAL A 520 10.05 12.58 -16.59
CA VAL A 520 9.85 13.60 -17.60
C VAL A 520 11.26 14.01 -17.99
N SER A 521 11.73 13.54 -19.14
CA SER A 521 12.95 14.08 -19.73
C SER A 521 12.75 15.59 -19.96
N ILE A 522 13.78 16.38 -19.65
CA ILE A 522 13.87 17.80 -19.99
C ILE A 522 13.72 17.98 -21.51
#